data_AF-A0A9D0XLD1-F1
#
_entry.id   AF-A0A9D0XLD1-F1
#
_cell.length_a   1.000
_cell.length_b   1.000
_cell.length_c   1.000
_cell.angle_alpha   90.00
_cell.angle_beta   90.00
_cell.angle_gamma   90.00
#
_symmetry.space_group_name_H-M   'P 1'
#
loop_
_entity.id
_entity.type
_entity.pdbx_description
1 polymer ?
#
loop_
_entity_poly.entity_id
_entity_poly.type
_entity_poly.pdbx_seq_one_letter_code
_entity_poly.pdbx_strand_id
1 'polypeptide(L)'
;MKSIFLLFTITLFFSCNLINPDEKEPAYLHIASYTLSASSTQGGNTHKVTDAWVYVNGNSLGAYQMPVTLPVLETGEVVLEIFPGIKTNGIAELPEIYPFYKRDSIAIEL
;
A
#
# COMPACT_ATOMS: atom_id res chain seq x y z
N MET A 1 28.01 -44.89 -21.20
CA MET A 1 28.61 -43.82 -20.36
C MET A 1 28.61 -42.45 -21.05
N LYS A 2 29.12 -42.30 -22.28
CA LYS A 2 29.12 -41.01 -23.03
C LYS A 2 27.73 -40.43 -23.29
N SER A 3 26.73 -41.28 -23.58
CA SER A 3 25.34 -40.84 -23.86
C SER A 3 24.59 -40.38 -22.60
N ILE A 4 24.93 -40.90 -21.40
CA ILE A 4 24.38 -40.42 -20.12
C ILE A 4 24.90 -39.02 -19.79
N PHE A 5 26.19 -38.76 -20.06
CA PHE A 5 26.80 -37.47 -19.80
C PHE A 5 26.19 -36.38 -20.69
N LEU A 6 25.91 -36.72 -21.95
CA LEU A 6 25.24 -35.83 -22.90
C LEU A 6 23.82 -35.44 -22.47
N LEU A 7 23.05 -36.39 -21.91
CA LEU A 7 21.68 -36.14 -21.45
C LEU A 7 21.63 -35.22 -20.23
N PHE A 8 22.59 -35.36 -19.31
CA PHE A 8 22.72 -34.50 -18.12
C PHE A 8 23.12 -33.06 -18.48
N THR A 9 23.98 -32.89 -19.49
CA THR A 9 24.36 -31.57 -20.00
C THR A 9 23.18 -30.84 -20.64
N ILE A 10 22.31 -31.55 -21.37
CA ILE A 10 21.12 -30.95 -22.01
C ILE A 10 20.12 -30.41 -20.97
N THR A 11 19.87 -31.15 -19.88
CA THR A 11 18.90 -30.71 -18.86
C THR A 11 19.33 -29.47 -18.07
N LEU A 12 20.63 -29.15 -18.04
CA LEU A 12 21.16 -27.97 -17.37
C LEU A 12 20.91 -26.66 -18.14
N PHE A 13 20.66 -26.73 -19.46
CA PHE A 13 20.43 -25.53 -20.29
C PHE A 13 18.96 -25.15 -20.45
N PHE A 14 18.01 -25.97 -19.98
CA PHE A 14 16.56 -25.73 -20.11
C PHE A 14 15.87 -25.37 -18.77
N SER A 15 16.61 -25.09 -17.70
CA SER A 15 16.02 -24.78 -16.39
C SER A 15 15.67 -23.30 -16.17
N CYS A 16 16.12 -22.39 -17.03
CA CYS A 16 15.73 -20.98 -16.96
C CYS A 16 14.26 -20.82 -17.37
N ASN A 17 13.42 -20.28 -16.47
CA ASN A 17 11.98 -20.03 -16.66
C ASN A 17 11.06 -21.26 -16.70
N LEU A 18 11.43 -22.39 -16.08
CA LEU A 18 10.52 -23.54 -15.96
C LEU A 18 9.27 -23.20 -15.10
N ILE A 19 9.40 -22.27 -14.15
CA ILE A 19 8.32 -21.77 -13.28
C ILE A 19 8.48 -20.25 -13.17
N ASN A 20 7.91 -19.51 -14.13
CA ASN A 20 7.88 -18.04 -14.12
C ASN A 20 6.50 -17.56 -14.60
N PRO A 21 5.48 -17.56 -13.71
CA PRO A 21 4.17 -17.05 -14.06
C PRO A 21 4.25 -15.53 -14.30
N ASP A 22 3.38 -15.00 -15.17
CA ASP A 22 3.31 -13.56 -15.40
C ASP A 22 3.01 -12.81 -14.10
N GLU A 23 3.86 -11.82 -13.78
CA GLU A 23 3.71 -10.94 -12.64
C GLU A 23 2.86 -9.73 -13.01
N LYS A 24 2.01 -9.27 -12.09
CA LYS A 24 1.27 -8.02 -12.28
C LYS A 24 2.21 -6.83 -12.09
N GLU A 25 2.19 -5.89 -13.02
CA GLU A 25 2.85 -4.58 -12.84
C GLU A 25 2.12 -3.78 -11.74
N PRO A 26 2.83 -3.23 -10.74
CA PRO A 26 2.20 -2.44 -9.69
C PRO A 26 1.96 -0.99 -10.14
N ALA A 27 0.83 -0.42 -9.70
CA ALA A 27 0.66 1.03 -9.64
C ALA A 27 1.33 1.58 -8.36
N TYR A 28 1.68 2.87 -8.34
CA TYR A 28 2.31 3.52 -7.18
C TYR A 28 1.45 4.67 -6.64
N LEU A 29 1.07 4.55 -5.37
CA LEU A 29 0.34 5.58 -4.65
C LEU A 29 1.33 6.42 -3.82
N HIS A 30 1.38 7.73 -4.06
CA HIS A 30 2.13 8.67 -3.23
C HIS A 30 1.21 9.45 -2.30
N ILE A 31 1.43 9.36 -0.99
CA ILE A 31 0.69 10.11 0.02
C ILE A 31 1.66 11.12 0.66
N ALA A 32 1.48 12.40 0.33
CA ALA A 32 2.39 13.45 0.73
C ALA A 32 2.15 13.93 2.17
N SER A 33 0.91 14.28 2.52
CA SER A 33 0.56 14.83 3.83
C SER A 33 -0.96 14.78 4.06
N TYR A 34 -1.37 15.08 5.29
CA TYR A 34 -2.77 15.25 5.69
C TYR A 34 -3.11 16.72 5.89
N THR A 35 -4.31 17.13 5.47
CA THR A 35 -4.86 18.47 5.73
C THR A 35 -6.17 18.35 6.48
N LEU A 36 -6.30 19.02 7.63
CA LEU A 36 -7.56 19.12 8.36
C LEU A 36 -8.37 20.33 7.91
N SER A 37 -9.69 20.15 7.77
CA SER A 37 -10.66 21.22 7.63
C SER A 37 -11.73 21.07 8.72
N ALA A 38 -11.65 21.93 9.74
CA ALA A 38 -12.60 21.99 10.85
C ALA A 38 -13.41 23.30 10.79
N SER A 39 -14.72 23.20 10.97
CA SER A 39 -15.60 24.36 11.19
C SER A 39 -15.52 24.88 12.62
N SER A 40 -16.05 26.08 12.88
CA SER A 40 -16.00 26.73 14.20
C SER A 40 -16.68 25.93 15.32
N THR A 41 -17.60 25.02 14.98
CA THR A 41 -18.28 24.12 15.94
C THR A 41 -17.53 22.82 16.19
N GLN A 42 -16.46 22.54 15.45
CA GLN A 42 -15.68 21.29 15.52
C GLN A 42 -14.36 21.45 16.29
N GLY A 43 -14.10 22.63 16.86
CA GLY A 43 -12.87 22.94 17.60
C GLY A 43 -11.79 23.56 16.72
N GLY A 44 -10.53 23.44 17.17
CA GLY A 44 -9.39 24.04 16.47
C GLY A 44 -9.04 23.30 15.19
N ASN A 45 -8.65 24.05 14.15
CA ASN A 45 -8.15 23.47 12.90
C ASN A 45 -6.65 23.12 13.01
N THR A 46 -6.32 22.25 13.95
CA THR A 46 -4.95 21.77 14.18
C THR A 46 -4.95 20.25 14.25
N HIS A 47 -3.88 19.63 13.76
CA HIS A 47 -3.73 18.18 13.77
C HIS A 47 -2.28 17.76 13.96
N LYS A 48 -2.10 16.51 14.40
CA LYS A 48 -0.80 15.81 14.42
C LYS A 48 -0.94 14.40 13.81
N VAL A 49 -1.67 14.34 12.70
CA VAL A 49 -1.79 13.13 11.87
C VAL A 49 -0.44 12.90 11.19
N THR A 50 0.17 11.76 11.50
CA THR A 50 1.48 11.35 10.94
C THR A 50 1.37 10.11 10.08
N ASP A 51 0.28 9.38 10.19
CA ASP A 51 0.11 8.06 9.59
C ASP A 51 -1.18 8.01 8.76
N ALA A 52 -1.17 7.20 7.71
CA ALA A 52 -2.27 6.98 6.80
C ALA A 52 -2.60 5.49 6.77
N TRP A 53 -3.85 5.16 7.12
CA TRP A 53 -4.40 3.83 6.96
C TRP A 53 -5.03 3.73 5.58
N VAL A 54 -4.47 2.87 4.74
CA VAL A 54 -4.81 2.79 3.32
C VAL A 54 -5.63 1.54 3.05
N TYR A 55 -6.77 1.72 2.39
CA TYR A 55 -7.63 0.65 1.91
C TYR A 55 -7.85 0.81 0.41
N VAL A 56 -7.81 -0.30 -0.33
CA VAL A 56 -8.06 -0.36 -1.77
C VAL A 56 -9.21 -1.35 -2.00
N ASN A 57 -10.31 -0.89 -2.59
CA ASN A 57 -11.53 -1.68 -2.79
C ASN A 57 -12.05 -2.32 -1.49
N GLY A 58 -11.91 -1.61 -0.36
CA GLY A 58 -12.30 -2.09 0.97
C GLY A 58 -11.30 -3.05 1.63
N ASN A 59 -10.22 -3.45 0.96
CA ASN A 59 -9.17 -4.29 1.52
C ASN A 59 -8.07 -3.44 2.17
N SER A 60 -7.69 -3.76 3.40
CA SER A 60 -6.61 -3.06 4.12
C SER A 60 -5.27 -3.35 3.46
N LEU A 61 -4.60 -2.30 2.97
CA LEU A 61 -3.19 -2.36 2.55
C LEU A 61 -2.26 -2.24 3.76
N GLY A 62 -2.62 -1.38 4.73
CA GLY A 62 -1.88 -1.20 5.99
C GLY A 62 -1.89 0.23 6.50
N ALA A 63 -1.11 0.46 7.56
CA ALA A 63 -0.86 1.78 8.14
C ALA A 63 0.56 2.23 7.82
N TYR A 64 0.72 3.44 7.30
CA TYR A 64 2.00 3.95 6.82
C TYR A 64 2.25 5.37 7.30
N GLN A 65 3.47 5.64 7.77
CA GLN A 65 3.90 6.97 8.14
C GLN A 65 4.14 7.84 6.89
N MET A 66 3.49 9.00 6.82
CA MET A 66 3.63 9.95 5.72
C MET A 66 4.86 10.86 5.91
N PRO A 67 5.49 11.35 4.80
CA PRO A 67 5.18 11.06 3.40
C PRO A 67 5.61 9.64 2.98
N VAL A 68 4.84 8.99 2.11
CA VAL A 68 5.12 7.61 1.69
C VAL A 68 4.72 7.33 0.24
N THR A 69 5.44 6.43 -0.42
CA THR A 69 5.06 5.86 -1.72
C THR A 69 4.89 4.36 -1.58
N LEU A 70 3.75 3.83 -2.00
CA LEU A 70 3.34 2.45 -1.79
C LEU A 70 3.00 1.77 -3.12
N PRO A 71 3.45 0.54 -3.36
CA PRO A 71 2.98 -0.25 -4.50
C PRO A 71 1.57 -0.78 -4.24
N VAL A 72 0.71 -0.70 -5.24
CA VAL A 72 -0.65 -1.24 -5.26
C VAL A 72 -0.74 -2.24 -6.42
N LEU A 73 -1.02 -3.50 -6.11
CA LEU A 73 -1.10 -4.60 -7.07
C LEU A 73 -2.52 -4.78 -7.63
N GLU A 74 -3.15 -3.67 -7.98
CA GLU A 74 -4.48 -3.58 -8.59
C GLU A 74 -4.40 -2.71 -9.84
N THR A 75 -5.29 -2.94 -10.80
CA THR A 75 -5.33 -2.22 -12.08
C THR A 75 -6.75 -1.78 -12.42
N GLY A 76 -6.87 -0.65 -13.13
CA GLY A 76 -8.16 -0.08 -13.51
C GLY A 76 -8.83 0.73 -12.40
N GLU A 77 -10.16 0.88 -12.47
CA GLU A 77 -10.91 1.70 -11.51
C GLU A 77 -10.93 1.05 -10.12
N VAL A 78 -10.36 1.74 -9.14
CA VAL A 78 -10.38 1.33 -7.73
C VAL A 78 -10.92 2.43 -6.83
N VAL A 79 -11.55 2.02 -5.72
CA VAL A 79 -11.92 2.90 -4.63
C VAL A 79 -10.81 2.91 -3.59
N LEU A 80 -10.12 4.05 -3.48
CA LEU A 80 -9.13 4.30 -2.45
C LEU A 80 -9.80 4.95 -1.23
N GLU A 81 -9.55 4.40 -0.05
CA GLU A 81 -9.99 4.99 1.21
C GLU A 81 -8.79 5.20 2.13
N ILE A 82 -8.61 6.44 2.60
CA ILE A 82 -7.48 6.83 3.46
C ILE A 82 -8.02 7.35 4.78
N PHE A 83 -7.65 6.70 5.88
CA PHE A 83 -8.01 7.14 7.22
C PHE A 83 -6.80 7.77 7.92
N PRO A 84 -7.01 8.88 8.65
CA PRO A 84 -5.94 9.53 9.40
C PRO A 84 -5.57 8.70 10.63
N GLY A 85 -4.29 8.33 10.73
CA GLY A 85 -3.68 7.68 11.88
C GLY A 85 -3.04 8.68 12.85
N ILE A 86 -3.38 8.55 14.13
CA ILE A 86 -2.81 9.36 15.22
C ILE A 86 -2.23 8.43 16.28
N LYS A 87 -1.06 8.78 16.82
CA LYS A 87 -0.45 8.08 17.96
C LYS A 87 -1.26 8.34 19.22
N THR A 88 -1.86 7.30 19.79
CA THR A 88 -2.72 7.38 20.99
C THR A 88 -1.93 7.31 22.30
N ASN A 89 -0.66 6.90 22.23
CA ASN A 89 0.24 6.83 23.38
C ASN A 89 1.70 7.12 22.95
N GLY A 90 2.63 6.97 23.89
CA GLY A 90 4.07 7.17 23.64
C GLY A 90 4.76 6.07 22.84
N ILE A 91 4.05 5.00 22.46
CA ILE A 91 4.58 3.90 21.66
C ILE A 91 4.43 4.30 20.19
N ALA A 92 5.56 4.47 19.51
CA ALA A 92 5.60 5.06 18.17
C ALA A 92 5.01 4.15 17.06
N GLU A 93 4.86 2.85 17.32
CA GLU A 93 4.61 1.82 16.30
C GLU A 93 3.12 1.49 16.07
N LEU A 94 2.20 2.01 16.90
CA LEU A 94 0.78 1.67 16.82
C LEU A 94 -0.11 2.93 16.65
N PRO A 95 -0.09 3.58 15.47
CA PRO A 95 -1.02 4.66 15.18
C PRO A 95 -2.45 4.10 15.06
N GLU A 96 -3.43 4.69 15.73
CA GLU A 96 -4.84 4.29 15.61
C GLU A 96 -5.58 5.20 14.63
N ILE A 97 -6.60 4.65 13.95
CA ILE A 97 -7.53 5.46 13.14
C ILE A 97 -8.25 6.42 14.08
N TYR A 98 -8.14 7.71 13.82
CA TYR A 98 -8.77 8.71 14.68
C TYR A 98 -10.28 8.81 14.41
N PRO A 99 -11.15 8.44 15.37
CA PRO A 99 -12.58 8.24 15.11
C PRO A 99 -13.36 9.52 14.83
N PHE A 100 -12.80 10.69 15.16
CA PHE A 100 -13.46 11.99 14.97
C PHE A 100 -13.14 12.66 13.65
N TYR A 101 -12.17 12.14 12.87
CA TYR A 101 -11.85 12.67 11.56
C TYR A 101 -12.54 11.85 10.47
N LYS A 102 -12.89 12.52 9.38
CA LYS A 102 -13.43 11.85 8.21
C LYS A 102 -12.29 11.22 7.41
N ARG A 103 -12.57 10.06 6.82
CA ARG A 103 -11.70 9.45 5.81
C ARG A 103 -11.90 10.16 4.47
N ASP A 104 -10.85 10.16 3.66
CA ASP A 104 -10.96 10.51 2.25
C ASP A 104 -11.30 9.24 1.46
N SER A 105 -12.24 9.35 0.53
CA SER A 105 -12.66 8.25 -0.34
C SER A 105 -12.74 8.76 -1.78
N ILE A 106 -11.96 8.16 -2.67
CA ILE A 106 -11.77 8.63 -4.04
C ILE A 106 -11.75 7.41 -4.96
N ALA A 107 -12.51 7.47 -6.06
CA ALA A 107 -12.37 6.53 -7.17
C ALA A 107 -11.28 7.05 -8.11
N ILE A 108 -10.27 6.22 -8.37
CA ILE A 108 -9.15 6.53 -9.26
C ILE A 108 -8.89 5.38 -10.22
N GLU A 109 -8.37 5.69 -11.40
CA GLU A 109 -7.86 4.70 -12.35
C GLU A 109 -6.38 4.46 -12.03
N LEU A 110 -6.00 3.21 -11.72
CA LEU A 110 -4.63 2.76 -11.49
C LEU A 110 -3.96 2.24 -12.76
#